data_AF-A0A812YAN3-F1
#
_entry.id   AF-A0A812YAN3-F1
#
_cell.length_a   1.000
_cell.length_b   1.000
_cell.length_c   1.000
_cell.angle_alpha   90.00
_cell.angle_beta   90.00
_cell.angle_gamma   90.00
#
_symmetry.space_group_name_H-M   'P 1'
#
loop_
_entity.id
_entity.type
_entity.pdbx_description
1 polymer ?
#
loop_
_entity_poly.entity_id
_entity_poly.type
_entity_poly.pdbx_seq_one_letter_code
_entity_poly.pdbx_strand_id
1 'polypeptide(L)'
;FKSKLLTDANGACSELGISATNPTAPTRLVVFEQKPKEHHLIVCTLCSCYPLTLLGLSPDWYKSREYRSRAVREPRAVLKEFGTDIPADMQ
;
A
#
# COMPACT_ATOMS: atom_id res chain seq x y z
N PHE A 1 -13.90 -14.53 -4.17
CA PHE A 1 -13.21 -13.73 -3.14
C PHE A 1 -12.69 -12.39 -3.66
N LYS A 2 -11.93 -12.35 -4.78
CA LYS A 2 -11.40 -11.10 -5.38
C LYS A 2 -12.36 -9.91 -5.42
N SER A 3 -13.55 -10.08 -6.01
CA SER A 3 -14.57 -9.01 -6.10
C SER A 3 -14.97 -8.46 -4.72
N LYS A 4 -15.08 -9.33 -3.71
CA LYS A 4 -15.36 -8.91 -2.32
C LYS A 4 -14.22 -8.08 -1.75
N LEU A 5 -12.96 -8.51 -1.90
CA LEU A 5 -11.79 -7.74 -1.43
C LEU A 5 -11.70 -6.34 -2.05
N LEU A 6 -12.08 -6.20 -3.32
CA LEU A 6 -12.05 -4.90 -4.01
C LEU A 6 -13.20 -3.98 -3.59
N THR A 7 -14.31 -4.53 -3.11
CA THR A 7 -15.51 -3.76 -2.75
C THR A 7 -15.59 -3.46 -1.25
N ASP A 8 -15.34 -4.48 -0.41
CA ASP A 8 -15.30 -4.39 1.04
C ASP A 8 -14.22 -5.34 1.59
N ALA A 9 -12.99 -4.80 1.68
CA ALA A 9 -11.85 -5.58 2.13
C ALA A 9 -11.95 -5.96 3.61
N ASN A 10 -12.52 -5.10 4.46
CA ASN A 10 -12.72 -5.40 5.88
C ASN A 10 -13.67 -6.59 6.06
N GLY A 11 -14.82 -6.58 5.39
CA GLY A 11 -15.78 -7.68 5.40
C GLY A 11 -15.18 -8.98 4.84
N ALA A 12 -14.47 -8.88 3.71
CA ALA A 12 -13.80 -10.03 3.10
C ALA A 12 -12.75 -10.68 4.05
N CYS A 13 -11.95 -9.88 4.76
CA CYS A 13 -11.03 -10.39 5.78
C CYS A 13 -11.78 -11.04 6.96
N SER A 14 -12.90 -10.44 7.40
CA SER A 14 -13.70 -10.97 8.50
C SER A 14 -14.31 -12.34 8.19
N GLU A 15 -14.66 -12.63 6.93
CA GLU A 15 -15.12 -13.97 6.50
C GLU A 15 -14.07 -15.06 6.76
N LEU A 16 -12.79 -14.68 6.80
CA LEU A 16 -11.66 -15.58 7.10
C LEU A 16 -11.24 -15.55 8.58
N GLY A 17 -11.98 -14.84 9.45
CA GLY A 17 -11.62 -14.63 10.85
C GLY A 17 -10.44 -13.68 11.06
N ILE A 18 -10.10 -12.86 10.06
CA ILE A 18 -8.98 -11.91 10.12
C ILE A 18 -9.52 -10.50 10.40
N SER A 19 -9.01 -9.88 11.47
CA SER A 19 -9.28 -8.46 11.76
C SER A 19 -8.36 -7.57 10.93
N ALA A 20 -8.92 -6.76 10.04
CA ALA A 20 -8.17 -5.82 9.20
C ALA A 20 -7.94 -4.44 9.85
N THR A 21 -8.38 -4.23 11.09
CA THR A 21 -8.19 -2.95 11.78
C THR A 21 -6.88 -2.91 12.57
N ASN A 22 -6.18 -1.77 12.53
CA ASN A 22 -4.99 -1.57 13.34
C ASN A 22 -5.34 -1.47 14.84
N PRO A 23 -4.44 -1.90 15.75
CA PRO A 23 -4.66 -1.77 17.19
C PRO A 23 -4.69 -0.32 17.67
N THR A 24 -4.00 0.57 16.95
CA THR A 24 -3.83 1.97 17.33
C THR A 24 -4.91 2.90 16.77
N ALA A 25 -5.62 2.48 15.72
CA ALA A 25 -6.66 3.28 15.08
C ALA A 25 -7.58 2.41 14.18
N PRO A 26 -8.89 2.71 14.12
CA PRO A 26 -9.80 2.10 13.15
C PRO A 26 -9.25 2.22 11.72
N THR A 27 -9.13 1.10 11.01
CA THR A 27 -8.58 1.07 9.65
C THR A 27 -9.62 0.60 8.65
N ARG A 28 -9.95 1.48 7.69
CA ARG A 28 -10.67 1.10 6.49
C ARG A 28 -9.65 0.54 5.50
N LEU A 29 -9.68 -0.77 5.29
CA LEU A 29 -8.82 -1.45 4.34
C LEU A 29 -9.37 -1.23 2.92
N VAL A 30 -8.47 -0.87 2.01
CA VAL A 30 -8.76 -0.76 0.58
C VAL A 30 -7.69 -1.55 -0.15
N VAL A 31 -8.10 -2.36 -1.13
CA VAL A 31 -7.22 -3.17 -1.95
C VAL A 31 -7.14 -2.57 -3.34
N PHE A 32 -5.91 -2.36 -3.82
CA PHE A 32 -5.64 -1.93 -5.18
C PHE A 32 -5.11 -3.14 -5.97
N GLU A 33 -5.89 -3.59 -6.95
CA GLU A 33 -5.48 -4.66 -7.86
C GLU A 33 -4.46 -4.12 -8.86
N GLN A 34 -3.34 -4.83 -9.05
CA GLN A 34 -2.52 -4.58 -10.23
C GLN A 34 -3.16 -5.07 -11.51
N LYS A 35 -3.23 -4.17 -12.49
CA LYS A 35 -3.64 -4.47 -13.85
C LYS A 35 -2.44 -4.42 -14.80
N PRO A 36 -2.53 -4.99 -16.01
CA PRO A 36 -1.40 -4.99 -16.95
C PRO A 36 -0.81 -3.62 -17.31
N LYS A 37 -1.56 -2.52 -17.12
CA LYS A 37 -1.14 -1.15 -17.42
C LYS A 37 -1.12 -0.23 -16.20
N GLU A 38 -1.22 -0.77 -14.99
CA GLU A 38 -1.23 0.00 -13.75
C GLU A 38 -0.13 -0.54 -12.83
N HIS A 39 0.57 0.35 -12.13
CA HIS A 39 1.43 0.06 -11.01
C HIS A 39 1.07 0.98 -9.83
N HIS A 40 1.08 0.44 -8.62
CA HIS A 40 0.56 1.07 -7.41
C HIS A 40 1.68 1.08 -6.39
N LEU A 41 2.06 2.29 -5.98
CA LEU A 41 3.00 2.55 -4.90
C LEU A 41 2.23 3.20 -3.75
N ILE A 42 2.42 2.71 -2.53
CA ILE A 42 1.73 3.23 -1.34
C ILE A 42 2.71 4.05 -0.49
N VAL A 43 2.27 5.22 -0.03
CA VAL A 43 3.04 6.06 0.88
C VAL A 43 2.10 6.81 1.84
N CYS A 44 2.55 7.00 3.07
CA CYS A 44 1.94 7.94 4.01
C CYS A 44 2.83 9.17 4.15
N THR A 45 2.54 10.22 3.39
CA THR A 45 3.41 11.41 3.31
C THR A 45 3.52 12.15 4.64
N LEU A 46 2.50 12.11 5.50
CA LEU A 46 2.44 12.85 6.77
C LEU A 46 3.10 12.14 7.95
N CYS A 47 3.13 10.81 7.95
CA CYS A 47 3.74 10.03 9.02
C CYS A 47 4.24 8.68 8.51
N SER A 48 3.47 7.62 8.73
CA SER A 48 3.85 6.25 8.42
C SER A 48 2.67 5.27 8.53
N CYS A 49 1.45 5.73 8.23
CA CYS A 49 0.26 4.87 8.24
C CYS A 49 0.50 3.60 7.41
N TYR A 50 0.21 2.44 7.99
CA TYR A 50 0.47 1.13 7.40
C TYR A 50 -0.56 0.12 7.92
N PRO A 51 -0.99 -0.89 7.14
CA PRO A 51 -1.93 -1.91 7.61
C PRO A 51 -1.23 -2.93 8.52
N LEU A 52 -0.86 -2.49 9.73
CA LEU A 52 -0.03 -3.22 10.69
C LEU A 52 -0.57 -4.61 11.01
N THR A 53 -1.89 -4.75 11.19
CA THR A 53 -2.49 -6.04 11.56
C THR A 53 -2.34 -7.09 10.46
N LEU A 54 -2.25 -6.67 9.20
CA LEU A 54 -2.12 -7.58 8.05
C LEU A 54 -0.67 -7.76 7.59
N LEU A 55 0.12 -6.68 7.60
CA LEU A 55 1.46 -6.66 6.99
C LEU A 55 2.60 -6.52 8.01
N GLY A 56 2.29 -6.41 9.31
CA GLY A 56 3.27 -6.19 10.36
C GLY A 56 3.77 -4.74 10.43
N LEU A 57 4.87 -4.52 11.16
CA LEU A 57 5.45 -3.19 11.33
C LEU A 57 5.97 -2.65 10.00
N SER A 58 5.78 -1.34 9.79
CA SER A 58 6.29 -0.69 8.58
C SER A 58 7.83 -0.69 8.57
N PRO A 59 8.45 -0.93 7.40
CA PRO A 59 9.91 -0.87 7.26
C PRO A 59 10.48 0.50 7.61
N ASP A 60 11.75 0.54 8.02
CA ASP A 60 12.43 1.81 8.39
C ASP A 60 12.46 2.82 7.25
N TRP A 61 12.74 2.36 6.02
CA TRP A 61 12.74 3.21 4.83
C TRP A 61 11.36 3.81 4.53
N TYR A 62 10.26 3.14 4.89
CA TYR A 62 8.89 3.65 4.66
C TYR A 62 8.59 4.89 5.51
N LYS A 63 9.20 4.97 6.70
CA LYS A 63 9.09 6.08 7.65
C LYS A 63 9.99 7.27 7.28
N SER A 64 11.00 7.04 6.44
CA SER A 64 12.02 8.02 6.09
C SER A 64 11.44 9.25 5.36
N ARG A 65 12.07 10.41 5.56
CA ARG A 65 11.66 11.66 4.89
C ARG A 65 11.90 11.55 3.38
N GLU A 66 12.95 10.86 3.00
CA GLU A 66 13.37 10.58 1.63
C GLU A 66 12.27 9.84 0.89
N TYR A 67 11.81 8.70 1.41
CA TYR A 67 10.71 7.96 0.78
C TYR A 67 9.41 8.77 0.75
N ARG A 68 9.02 9.35 1.89
CA ARG A 68 7.74 10.07 2.03
C ARG A 68 7.60 11.26 1.09
N SER A 69 8.67 12.01 0.85
CA SER A 69 8.64 13.18 -0.03
C SER A 69 8.81 12.82 -1.50
N ARG A 70 9.62 11.80 -1.81
CA ARG A 70 9.96 11.43 -3.19
C ARG A 70 8.92 10.52 -3.83
N ALA A 71 8.29 9.61 -3.07
CA ALA A 71 7.33 8.65 -3.60
C ALA A 71 6.14 9.30 -4.34
N VAL A 72 5.77 10.54 -4.01
CA VAL A 72 4.69 11.27 -4.69
C VAL A 72 5.18 12.22 -5.80
N ARG A 73 6.47 12.55 -5.84
CA ARG A 73 7.05 13.52 -6.79
C ARG A 73 7.81 12.84 -7.93
N GLU A 74 8.53 11.78 -7.61
CA GLU A 74 9.36 11.02 -8.54
C GLU A 74 9.23 9.50 -8.32
N PRO A 75 7.99 8.96 -8.33
CA PRO A 75 7.73 7.55 -7.99
C PRO A 75 8.55 6.55 -8.82
N ARG A 76 8.75 6.82 -10.12
CA ARG A 76 9.53 5.95 -11.02
C ARG A 76 11.01 5.91 -10.65
N ALA A 77 11.58 7.03 -10.23
CA ALA A 77 12.96 7.09 -9.78
C ALA A 77 13.14 6.32 -8.46
N VAL A 78 12.21 6.50 -7.52
CA VAL A 78 12.19 5.73 -6.27
C VAL A 78 12.07 4.24 -6.56
N LEU A 79 11.10 3.80 -7.36
CA LEU A 79 10.92 2.39 -7.70
C LEU A 79 12.16 1.79 -8.37
N LYS A 80 12.83 2.56 -9.23
CA LYS A 80 14.08 2.14 -9.88
C LYS A 80 15.21 1.91 -8.87
N GLU A 81 15.32 2.72 -7.82
CA GLU A 81 16.29 2.50 -6.72
C GLU A 81 16.00 1.19 -5.96
N PHE A 82 14.73 0.78 -5.87
CA PHE A 82 14.32 -0.53 -5.36
C PHE A 82 14.46 -1.66 -6.40
N GLY A 83 15.03 -1.39 -7.58
CA GLY A 83 15.23 -2.38 -8.65
C GLY A 83 13.98 -2.67 -9.49
N THR A 84 12.95 -1.81 -9.44
CA THR A 84 11.72 -1.95 -10.22
C THR A 84 11.66 -0.87 -11.31
N ASP A 85 11.88 -1.26 -12.57
CA ASP A 85 11.71 -0.37 -13.73
C ASP A 85 10.26 -0.37 -14.23
N ILE A 86 9.62 0.80 -14.22
CA ILE A 86 8.22 0.98 -14.69
C ILE A 86 8.22 1.50 -16.14
N PRO A 87 7.62 0.77 -17.11
CA PRO A 87 7.51 1.20 -18.50
C PRO A 87 6.80 2.55 -18.65
N ALA A 88 7.20 3.34 -19.66
CA ALA A 88 6.68 4.70 -19.85
C ALA A 88 5.15 4.74 -20.09
N ASP A 89 4.58 3.67 -20.65
CA ASP A 89 3.15 3.52 -20.95
C ASP A 89 2.33 2.91 -19.80
N MET A 90 2.97 2.49 -18.71
CA MET A 90 2.31 2.00 -17.49
C MET A 90 1.94 3.17 -16.60
N GLN A 91 0.71 3.20 -16.07
CA GLN A 91 0.24 4.22 -15.13
C GLN A 91 0.84 4.02 -13.74
#